data_AF-A0A810NXD7-F1
#
_entry.id   AF-A0A810NXD7-F1
#
_cell.length_a   1.000
_cell.length_b   1.000
_cell.length_c   1.000
_cell.angle_alpha   90.00
_cell.angle_beta   90.00
_cell.angle_gamma   90.00
#
_symmetry.space_group_name_H-M   'P 1'
#
loop_
_entity.id
_entity.type
_entity.pdbx_description
1 polymer ?
#
loop_
_entity_poly.entity_id
_entity_poly.type
_entity_poly.pdbx_seq_one_letter_code
_entity_poly.pdbx_strand_id
1 'polypeptide(L)'
;MTNVYDLAAGLPSIEVLRQRVQALAVLDRIIGGDFPYYAYTGWGQDEAGLMSDGSGNEWAIVFSADGAFIRVFDHESPMSPYRDADRELWPGLLDGLPALFAAQLDEPAFADEEGGFLATAVLWRHGTDDRWHAGTGIDFPGPDGSELLAILLDDIADRYVAFAEDYYETAIDRSAVAHVVAHQPLTEAVVRSLDSRASFAELRDDVAALGYPVAAG
;
A
#
# COMPACT_ATOMS: atom_id res chain seq x y z
N MET A 1 -16.07 3.75 -13.53
CA MET A 1 -15.65 2.82 -12.45
C MET A 1 -14.17 2.69 -12.62
N THR A 2 -13.41 3.04 -11.59
CA THR A 2 -11.95 2.96 -11.63
C THR A 2 -11.55 1.49 -11.55
N ASN A 3 -10.57 1.06 -12.33
CA ASN A 3 -9.99 -0.28 -12.27
C ASN A 3 -8.45 -0.21 -12.26
N VAL A 4 -7.80 -1.37 -12.27
CA VAL A 4 -6.35 -1.51 -12.19
C VAL A 4 -5.61 -0.75 -13.30
N TYR A 5 -6.21 -0.58 -14.48
CA TYR A 5 -5.60 0.21 -15.57
C TYR A 5 -5.60 1.70 -15.27
N ASP A 6 -6.68 2.22 -14.68
CA ASP A 6 -6.75 3.61 -14.24
C ASP A 6 -5.76 3.86 -13.10
N LEU A 7 -5.66 2.93 -12.15
CA LEU A 7 -4.67 3.02 -11.05
C LEU A 7 -3.24 2.94 -11.58
N ALA A 8 -2.93 2.01 -12.48
CA ALA A 8 -1.60 1.88 -13.08
C ALA A 8 -1.15 3.19 -13.77
N ALA A 9 -2.09 3.90 -14.41
CA ALA A 9 -1.82 5.18 -15.05
C ALA A 9 -1.61 6.34 -14.05
N GLY A 10 -2.21 6.27 -12.86
CA GLY A 10 -2.12 7.30 -11.82
C GLY A 10 -0.99 7.08 -10.81
N LEU A 11 -0.50 5.85 -10.64
CA LEU A 11 0.55 5.54 -9.66
C LEU A 11 1.89 6.21 -10.03
N PRO A 12 2.64 6.72 -9.04
CA PRO A 12 3.87 7.47 -9.26
C PRO A 12 5.07 6.56 -9.58
N SER A 13 6.28 7.10 -9.71
CA SER A 13 7.50 6.25 -9.77
C SER A 13 7.65 5.34 -8.55
N ILE A 14 8.41 4.25 -8.69
CA ILE A 14 8.69 3.29 -7.59
C ILE A 14 9.21 4.01 -6.34
N GLU A 15 10.14 4.94 -6.51
CA GLU A 15 10.74 5.68 -5.40
C GLU A 15 9.72 6.57 -4.68
N VAL A 16 8.91 7.30 -5.44
CA VAL A 16 7.84 8.13 -4.86
C VAL A 16 6.78 7.26 -4.19
N LEU A 17 6.45 6.10 -4.76
CA LEU A 17 5.53 5.15 -4.14
C LEU A 17 6.08 4.63 -2.81
N ARG A 18 7.36 4.27 -2.75
CA ARG A 18 8.03 3.85 -1.51
C ARG A 18 7.91 4.92 -0.42
N GLN A 19 8.23 6.17 -0.76
CA GLN A 19 8.11 7.30 0.17
C GLN A 19 6.67 7.51 0.65
N ARG A 20 5.67 7.34 -0.23
CA ARG A 20 4.25 7.43 0.13
C ARG A 20 3.84 6.33 1.11
N VAL A 21 4.29 5.08 0.90
CA VAL A 21 3.94 4.00 1.82
C VAL A 21 4.65 4.15 3.18
N GLN A 22 5.92 4.56 3.19
CA GLN A 22 6.61 4.92 4.44
C GLN A 22 5.88 6.05 5.17
N ALA A 23 5.41 7.07 4.45
CA ALA A 23 4.61 8.15 5.04
C ALA A 23 3.31 7.64 5.65
N LEU A 24 2.58 6.74 4.97
CA LEU A 24 1.38 6.12 5.53
C LEU A 24 1.68 5.34 6.81
N ALA A 25 2.73 4.52 6.83
CA ALA A 25 3.14 3.77 8.01
C ALA A 25 3.54 4.69 9.19
N VAL A 26 4.17 5.84 8.91
CA VAL A 26 4.50 6.84 9.94
C VAL A 26 3.23 7.50 10.48
N LEU A 27 2.29 7.89 9.62
CA LEU A 27 1.02 8.46 10.05
C LEU A 27 0.23 7.44 10.90
N ASP A 28 0.14 6.20 10.45
CA ASP A 28 -0.47 5.09 11.18
C ASP A 28 0.18 4.87 12.55
N ARG A 29 1.50 4.97 12.65
CA ARG A 29 2.21 4.84 13.93
C ARG A 29 1.93 5.99 14.90
N ILE A 30 1.59 7.17 14.40
CA ILE A 30 1.29 8.35 15.22
C ILE A 30 -0.19 8.34 15.68
N ILE A 31 -1.10 7.94 14.79
CA ILE A 31 -2.55 8.13 14.96
C ILE A 31 -3.29 6.81 15.25
N GLY A 32 -2.78 5.72 14.70
CA GLY A 32 -3.39 4.40 14.69
C GLY A 32 -3.40 3.70 16.05
N GLY A 33 -4.00 2.51 16.06
CA GLY A 33 -4.15 1.68 17.24
C GLY A 33 -3.09 0.57 17.34
N ASP A 34 -3.38 -0.43 18.17
CA ASP A 34 -2.50 -1.59 18.38
C ASP A 34 -2.35 -2.48 17.13
N PHE A 35 -3.28 -2.36 16.17
CA PHE A 35 -3.27 -3.07 14.90
C PHE A 35 -3.06 -2.06 13.77
N PRO A 36 -1.90 -2.05 13.12
CA PRO A 36 -1.60 -1.04 12.11
C PRO A 36 -2.43 -1.30 10.84
N TYR A 37 -3.05 -0.24 10.32
CA TYR A 37 -3.77 -0.30 9.03
C TYR A 37 -2.78 -0.22 7.88
N TYR A 38 -1.75 0.62 8.01
CA TYR A 38 -0.62 0.71 7.09
C TYR A 38 0.70 0.37 7.80
N ALA A 39 1.54 -0.44 7.16
CA ALA A 39 2.85 -0.81 7.68
C ALA A 39 3.93 -0.76 6.60
N TYR A 40 5.19 -0.61 7.05
CA TYR A 40 6.38 -0.73 6.22
C TYR A 40 7.39 -1.63 6.93
N THR A 41 7.90 -2.65 6.26
CA THR A 41 8.71 -3.70 6.90
C THR A 41 9.73 -4.32 5.95
N GLY A 42 10.67 -5.08 6.50
CA GLY A 42 11.56 -5.93 5.71
C GLY A 42 10.80 -7.11 5.09
N TRP A 43 11.22 -7.50 3.89
CA TRP A 43 10.61 -8.57 3.09
C TRP A 43 11.70 -9.49 2.53
N GLY A 44 12.28 -10.34 3.39
CA GLY A 44 13.46 -11.11 3.05
C GLY A 44 14.68 -10.21 2.82
N GLN A 45 15.12 -10.09 1.56
CA GLN A 45 16.19 -9.15 1.15
C GLN A 45 15.65 -7.79 0.69
N ASP A 46 14.33 -7.71 0.51
CA ASP A 46 13.62 -6.56 -0.03
C ASP A 46 12.88 -5.82 1.11
N GLU A 47 12.04 -4.86 0.74
CA GLU A 47 11.18 -4.12 1.66
C GLU A 47 9.74 -4.17 1.14
N ALA A 48 8.76 -4.13 2.04
CA ALA A 48 7.35 -4.16 1.67
C ALA A 48 6.55 -3.08 2.40
N GLY A 49 5.68 -2.43 1.64
CA GLY A 49 4.56 -1.67 2.15
C GLY A 49 3.34 -2.57 2.25
N LEU A 50 2.62 -2.53 3.37
CA LEU A 50 1.45 -3.37 3.63
C LEU A 50 0.26 -2.51 4.04
N MET A 51 -0.94 -2.96 3.67
CA MET A 51 -2.20 -2.47 4.21
C MET A 51 -3.12 -3.64 4.51
N SER A 52 -3.82 -3.56 5.65
CA SER A 52 -4.90 -4.48 5.99
C SER A 52 -5.97 -3.73 6.77
N ASP A 53 -7.23 -3.91 6.39
CA ASP A 53 -8.36 -3.38 7.15
C ASP A 53 -8.84 -4.30 8.29
N GLY A 54 -8.17 -5.45 8.47
CA GLY A 54 -8.53 -6.48 9.44
C GLY A 54 -9.84 -7.22 9.13
N SER A 55 -10.46 -6.96 7.98
CA SER A 55 -11.76 -7.50 7.55
C SER A 55 -11.68 -8.22 6.21
N GLY A 56 -10.48 -8.42 5.67
CA GLY A 56 -10.22 -9.20 4.46
C GLY A 56 -9.78 -8.38 3.26
N ASN A 57 -9.69 -7.05 3.36
CA ASN A 57 -9.10 -6.24 2.31
C ASN A 57 -7.65 -5.94 2.63
N GLU A 58 -6.78 -6.12 1.64
CA GLU A 58 -5.36 -5.94 1.80
C GLU A 58 -4.68 -5.56 0.49
N TRP A 59 -3.56 -4.85 0.63
CA TRP A 59 -2.58 -4.79 -0.44
C TRP A 59 -1.18 -4.91 0.13
N ALA A 60 -0.28 -5.43 -0.71
CA ALA A 60 1.14 -5.50 -0.45
C ALA A 60 1.89 -4.94 -1.66
N ILE A 61 2.89 -4.10 -1.39
CA ILE A 61 3.79 -3.52 -2.38
C ILE A 61 5.20 -3.96 -2.01
N VAL A 62 5.74 -4.93 -2.75
CA VAL A 62 7.10 -5.43 -2.56
C VAL A 62 8.03 -4.65 -3.47
N PHE A 63 9.05 -4.05 -2.85
CA PHE A 63 10.04 -3.24 -3.52
C PHE A 63 11.39 -3.95 -3.54
N SER A 64 11.83 -4.39 -4.71
CA SER A 64 13.10 -5.09 -4.91
C SER A 64 14.11 -4.24 -5.68
N ALA A 65 15.32 -4.78 -5.83
CA ALA A 65 16.36 -4.14 -6.65
C ALA A 65 15.97 -4.03 -8.14
N ASP A 66 15.14 -4.95 -8.64
CA ASP A 66 14.76 -5.03 -10.05
C ASP A 66 13.47 -4.25 -10.37
N GLY A 67 12.67 -3.90 -9.36
CA GLY A 67 11.43 -3.18 -9.58
C GLY A 67 10.48 -3.24 -8.38
N ALA A 68 9.18 -3.18 -8.66
CA ALA A 68 8.15 -3.31 -7.65
C ALA A 68 7.00 -4.18 -8.14
N PHE A 69 6.43 -4.96 -7.21
CA PHE A 69 5.27 -5.81 -7.40
C PHE A 69 4.18 -5.38 -6.43
N ILE A 70 2.95 -5.27 -6.91
CA ILE A 70 1.77 -4.91 -6.11
C ILE A 70 0.76 -6.05 -6.23
N ARG A 71 0.35 -6.61 -5.10
CA ARG A 71 -0.80 -7.50 -4.98
C ARG A 71 -1.88 -6.77 -4.20
N VAL A 72 -3.09 -6.78 -4.74
CA VAL A 72 -4.30 -6.31 -4.07
C VAL A 72 -5.25 -7.48 -3.95
N PHE A 73 -5.88 -7.60 -2.78
CA PHE A 73 -6.96 -8.53 -2.55
C PHE A 73 -8.10 -7.80 -1.83
N ASP A 74 -9.24 -7.71 -2.52
CA ASP A 74 -10.50 -7.21 -1.97
C ASP A 74 -11.46 -8.40 -1.85
N HIS A 75 -11.83 -8.75 -0.61
CA HIS A 75 -12.68 -9.91 -0.36
C HIS A 75 -14.11 -9.73 -0.90
N GLU A 76 -14.58 -8.49 -1.06
CA GLU A 76 -15.91 -8.18 -1.58
C GLU A 76 -15.93 -8.12 -3.10
N SER A 77 -14.77 -7.97 -3.74
CA SER A 77 -14.66 -7.87 -5.20
C SER A 77 -15.36 -9.04 -5.90
N PRO A 78 -16.12 -8.77 -6.98
CA PRO A 78 -16.62 -9.81 -7.87
C PRO A 78 -15.53 -10.68 -8.51
N MET A 79 -14.28 -10.23 -8.51
CA MET A 79 -13.12 -10.96 -9.04
C MET A 79 -12.39 -11.81 -7.98
N SER A 80 -12.88 -11.81 -6.73
CA SER A 80 -12.29 -12.61 -5.66
C SER A 80 -12.33 -14.11 -6.01
N PRO A 81 -11.20 -14.83 -5.90
CA PRO A 81 -11.15 -16.29 -6.05
C PRO A 81 -12.13 -17.02 -5.13
N TYR A 82 -12.56 -16.38 -4.03
CA TYR A 82 -13.55 -16.96 -3.12
C TYR A 82 -14.96 -17.09 -3.72
N ARG A 83 -15.23 -16.40 -4.84
CA ARG A 83 -16.49 -16.50 -5.59
C ARG A 83 -16.49 -17.64 -6.60
N ASP A 84 -15.33 -18.23 -6.87
CA ASP A 84 -15.16 -19.39 -7.73
C ASP A 84 -15.08 -20.68 -6.90
N ALA A 85 -15.65 -21.77 -7.41
CA ALA A 85 -15.70 -23.05 -6.69
C ALA A 85 -14.33 -23.73 -6.63
N ASP A 86 -13.49 -23.49 -7.64
CA ASP A 86 -12.15 -24.07 -7.78
C ASP A 86 -11.05 -23.10 -7.29
N ARG A 87 -11.43 -21.96 -6.69
CA ARG A 87 -10.53 -20.91 -6.18
C ARG A 87 -9.60 -20.36 -7.27
N GLU A 88 -10.03 -20.37 -8.53
CA GLU A 88 -9.20 -19.84 -9.62
C GLU A 88 -9.09 -18.31 -9.55
N LEU A 89 -7.92 -17.79 -9.92
CA LEU A 89 -7.72 -16.37 -10.13
C LEU A 89 -8.57 -15.89 -11.31
N TRP A 90 -9.01 -14.64 -11.24
CA TRP A 90 -9.71 -14.05 -12.38
C TRP A 90 -8.83 -14.06 -13.65
N PRO A 91 -9.36 -14.49 -14.81
CA PRO A 91 -8.59 -14.59 -16.03
C PRO A 91 -7.92 -13.27 -16.43
N GLY A 92 -6.65 -13.36 -16.85
CA GLY A 92 -5.87 -12.22 -17.34
C GLY A 92 -5.11 -11.45 -16.25
N LEU A 93 -5.36 -11.69 -14.95
CA LEU A 93 -4.70 -10.93 -13.86
C LEU A 93 -3.16 -10.98 -13.91
N LEU A 94 -2.61 -12.13 -14.30
CA LEU A 94 -1.17 -12.38 -14.34
C LEU A 94 -0.59 -12.37 -15.76
N ASP A 95 -1.42 -12.11 -16.78
CA ASP A 95 -1.00 -12.15 -18.18
C ASP A 95 0.03 -11.06 -18.46
N GLY A 96 1.24 -11.47 -18.83
CA GLY A 96 2.36 -10.56 -19.08
C GLY A 96 3.25 -10.29 -17.87
N LEU A 97 3.00 -10.95 -16.72
CA LEU A 97 3.87 -10.85 -15.54
C LEU A 97 5.31 -11.28 -15.89
N PRO A 98 6.31 -10.40 -15.70
CA PRO A 98 7.71 -10.76 -15.92
C PRO A 98 8.18 -11.88 -14.98
N ALA A 99 9.00 -12.79 -15.50
CA ALA A 99 9.53 -13.93 -14.74
C ALA A 99 10.29 -13.53 -13.46
N LEU A 100 10.83 -12.31 -13.40
CA LEU A 100 11.52 -11.79 -12.21
C LEU A 100 10.58 -11.61 -11.01
N PHE A 101 9.28 -11.42 -11.24
CA PHE A 101 8.28 -11.30 -10.18
C PHE A 101 7.58 -12.63 -9.87
N ALA A 102 7.92 -13.72 -10.56
CA ALA A 102 7.24 -15.02 -10.38
C ALA A 102 7.34 -15.54 -8.94
N ALA A 103 8.45 -15.26 -8.24
CA ALA A 103 8.62 -15.65 -6.84
C ALA A 103 7.57 -15.03 -5.91
N GLN A 104 6.95 -13.90 -6.28
CA GLN A 104 5.87 -13.29 -5.50
C GLN A 104 4.58 -14.12 -5.56
N LEU A 105 4.41 -14.97 -6.58
CA LEU A 105 3.24 -15.86 -6.65
C LEU A 105 3.35 -17.04 -5.67
N ASP A 106 4.57 -17.39 -5.28
CA ASP A 106 4.86 -18.48 -4.33
C ASP A 106 5.05 -17.97 -2.89
N GLU A 107 4.88 -16.66 -2.66
CA GLU A 107 5.08 -16.02 -1.36
C GLU A 107 3.97 -16.43 -0.38
N PRO A 108 4.30 -17.14 0.73
CA PRO A 108 3.29 -17.63 1.67
C PRO A 108 2.39 -16.54 2.26
N ALA A 109 2.90 -15.32 2.44
CA ALA A 109 2.09 -14.19 2.92
C ALA A 109 0.97 -13.78 1.94
N PHE A 110 1.05 -14.23 0.69
CA PHE A 110 0.08 -13.98 -0.37
C PHE A 110 -0.81 -15.19 -0.67
N ALA A 111 -0.67 -16.27 0.09
CA ALA A 111 -1.46 -17.48 -0.10
C ALA A 111 -2.66 -17.55 0.86
N ASP A 112 -3.70 -18.25 0.46
CA ASP A 112 -4.76 -18.69 1.37
C ASP A 112 -4.31 -19.88 2.25
N GLU A 113 -5.22 -20.39 3.08
CA GLU A 113 -4.97 -21.53 3.97
C GLU A 113 -4.59 -22.83 3.22
N GLU A 114 -4.94 -22.93 1.93
CA GLU A 114 -4.64 -24.07 1.07
C GLU A 114 -3.36 -23.86 0.24
N GLY A 115 -2.71 -22.70 0.37
CA GLY A 115 -1.49 -22.35 -0.35
C GLY A 115 -1.73 -21.70 -1.72
N GLY A 116 -2.98 -21.36 -2.06
CA GLY A 116 -3.34 -20.73 -3.32
C GLY A 116 -3.06 -19.23 -3.30
N PHE A 117 -2.34 -18.71 -4.30
CA PHE A 117 -2.12 -17.27 -4.45
C PHE A 117 -3.45 -16.53 -4.61
N LEU A 118 -3.66 -15.52 -3.77
CA LEU A 118 -4.87 -14.69 -3.80
C LEU A 118 -4.59 -13.35 -4.50
N ALA A 119 -5.49 -12.89 -5.36
CA ALA A 119 -5.46 -11.52 -5.85
C ALA A 119 -6.78 -11.17 -6.51
N THR A 120 -7.13 -9.89 -6.46
CA THR A 120 -8.19 -9.29 -7.28
C THR A 120 -7.62 -8.27 -8.26
N ALA A 121 -6.45 -7.72 -7.96
CA ALA A 121 -5.64 -6.95 -8.90
C ALA A 121 -4.14 -7.21 -8.64
N VAL A 122 -3.34 -7.20 -9.72
CA VAL A 122 -1.88 -7.30 -9.66
C VAL A 122 -1.27 -6.25 -10.57
N LEU A 123 -0.28 -5.51 -10.05
CA LEU A 123 0.50 -4.55 -10.83
C LEU A 123 1.99 -4.83 -10.65
N TRP A 124 2.78 -4.41 -11.63
CA TRP A 124 4.23 -4.49 -11.56
C TRP A 124 4.88 -3.35 -12.33
N ARG A 125 6.12 -3.07 -11.99
CA ARG A 125 6.96 -2.11 -12.71
C ARG A 125 8.41 -2.51 -12.58
N HIS A 126 9.10 -2.72 -13.70
CA HIS A 126 10.55 -2.88 -13.65
C HIS A 126 11.22 -1.51 -13.40
N GLY A 127 12.40 -1.50 -12.78
CA GLY A 127 13.12 -0.27 -12.46
C GLY A 127 13.46 0.60 -13.68
N THR A 128 13.46 0.02 -14.88
CA THR A 128 13.69 0.74 -16.15
C THR A 128 12.41 1.16 -16.88
N ASP A 129 11.23 0.73 -16.40
CA ASP A 129 9.96 1.07 -17.03
C ASP A 129 9.52 2.48 -16.63
N ASP A 130 8.87 3.18 -17.56
CA ASP A 130 8.33 4.52 -17.34
C ASP A 130 6.91 4.51 -16.73
N ARG A 131 6.26 3.35 -16.69
CA ARG A 131 4.87 3.17 -16.23
C ARG A 131 4.67 1.90 -15.41
N TRP A 132 3.56 1.82 -14.69
CA TRP A 132 3.08 0.57 -14.12
C TRP A 132 2.37 -0.27 -15.16
N HIS A 133 2.46 -1.57 -14.99
CA HIS A 133 1.83 -2.59 -15.81
C HIS A 133 0.86 -3.38 -14.94
N ALA A 134 -0.14 -3.96 -15.60
CA ALA A 134 -1.09 -4.90 -15.02
C ALA A 134 -1.40 -5.97 -16.06
N GLY A 135 -2.07 -7.04 -15.62
CA GLY A 135 -2.55 -8.13 -16.48
C GLY A 135 -3.34 -7.62 -17.70
N THR A 136 -3.23 -8.30 -18.84
CA THR A 136 -3.89 -7.85 -20.08
C THR A 136 -5.18 -8.62 -20.39
N GLY A 137 -6.14 -7.96 -21.03
CA GLY A 137 -7.36 -8.64 -21.52
C GLY A 137 -8.36 -9.01 -20.43
N ILE A 138 -8.29 -8.34 -19.27
CA ILE A 138 -9.19 -8.56 -18.14
C ILE A 138 -10.60 -8.07 -18.52
N ASP A 139 -11.59 -8.96 -18.42
CA ASP A 139 -13.01 -8.61 -18.48
C ASP A 139 -13.51 -8.29 -17.07
N PHE A 140 -13.88 -7.04 -16.79
CA PHE A 140 -14.22 -6.59 -15.44
C PHE A 140 -15.72 -6.75 -15.15
N PRO A 141 -16.13 -7.68 -14.27
CA PRO A 141 -17.54 -7.85 -13.88
C PRO A 141 -18.02 -6.78 -12.89
N GLY A 142 -17.11 -5.95 -12.37
CA GLY A 142 -17.34 -4.94 -11.35
C GLY A 142 -16.00 -4.38 -10.86
N PRO A 143 -15.96 -3.76 -9.66
CA PRO A 143 -14.72 -3.28 -9.04
C PRO A 143 -13.73 -4.43 -8.79
N ASP A 144 -12.46 -4.20 -9.11
CA ASP A 144 -11.38 -5.18 -8.93
C ASP A 144 -10.62 -5.00 -7.60
N GLY A 145 -11.05 -4.06 -6.76
CA GLY A 145 -10.44 -3.73 -5.49
C GLY A 145 -9.21 -2.82 -5.61
N SER A 146 -8.75 -2.50 -6.83
CA SER A 146 -7.57 -1.66 -7.02
C SER A 146 -7.76 -0.24 -6.47
N GLU A 147 -9.00 0.20 -6.22
CA GLU A 147 -9.31 1.45 -5.52
C GLU A 147 -8.66 1.57 -4.13
N LEU A 148 -8.30 0.47 -3.48
CA LEU A 148 -7.55 0.48 -2.22
C LEU A 148 -6.18 1.18 -2.36
N LEU A 149 -5.59 1.14 -3.55
CA LEU A 149 -4.34 1.84 -3.87
C LEU A 149 -4.55 3.34 -4.11
N ALA A 150 -5.79 3.83 -4.21
CA ALA A 150 -6.06 5.21 -4.56
C ALA A 150 -5.52 6.18 -3.50
N ILE A 151 -5.38 5.77 -2.24
CA ILE A 151 -4.71 6.53 -1.19
C ILE A 151 -3.30 6.97 -1.60
N LEU A 152 -2.61 6.20 -2.46
CA LEU A 152 -1.24 6.44 -2.91
C LEU A 152 -1.12 7.36 -4.13
N LEU A 153 -2.20 8.00 -4.58
CA LEU A 153 -2.20 8.95 -5.69
C LEU A 153 -1.72 10.35 -5.27
N ASP A 154 -1.64 11.29 -6.23
CA ASP A 154 -1.04 12.62 -6.02
C ASP A 154 -1.75 13.49 -4.96
N ASP A 155 -3.04 13.23 -4.73
CA ASP A 155 -3.88 13.85 -3.72
C ASP A 155 -3.84 13.10 -2.36
N ILE A 156 -2.80 12.28 -2.11
CA ILE A 156 -2.63 11.49 -0.87
C ILE A 156 -2.89 12.26 0.43
N ALA A 157 -2.47 13.53 0.53
CA ALA A 157 -2.73 14.32 1.74
C ALA A 157 -4.23 14.49 2.00
N ASP A 158 -5.01 14.80 0.96
CA ASP A 158 -6.46 14.98 1.06
C ASP A 158 -7.16 13.64 1.31
N ARG A 159 -6.69 12.58 0.65
CA ARG A 159 -7.24 11.24 0.83
C ARG A 159 -6.98 10.70 2.23
N TYR A 160 -5.80 10.93 2.79
CA TYR A 160 -5.47 10.49 4.14
C TYR A 160 -6.26 11.25 5.20
N VAL A 161 -6.46 12.56 5.02
CA VAL A 161 -7.34 13.33 5.93
C VAL A 161 -8.76 12.76 5.93
N ALA A 162 -9.33 12.51 4.74
CA ALA A 162 -10.66 11.91 4.64
C ALA A 162 -10.71 10.49 5.24
N PHE A 163 -9.67 9.68 5.02
CA PHE A 163 -9.54 8.36 5.63
C PHE A 163 -9.46 8.45 7.16
N ALA A 164 -8.65 9.34 7.72
CA ALA A 164 -8.51 9.47 9.17
C ALA A 164 -9.81 9.98 9.83
N GLU A 165 -10.54 10.88 9.17
CA GLU A 165 -11.84 11.35 9.62
C GLU A 165 -12.89 10.23 9.66
N ASP A 166 -12.87 9.33 8.68
CA ASP A 166 -13.82 8.22 8.57
C ASP A 166 -13.43 7.03 9.47
N TYR A 167 -12.18 6.57 9.36
CA TYR A 167 -11.72 5.33 9.99
C TYR A 167 -11.31 5.53 11.46
N TYR A 168 -10.57 6.59 11.77
CA TYR A 168 -10.13 6.88 13.15
C TYR A 168 -11.08 7.85 13.88
N GLU A 169 -12.16 8.29 13.22
CA GLU A 169 -13.12 9.28 13.74
C GLU A 169 -12.43 10.55 14.27
N THR A 170 -11.32 10.96 13.62
CA THR A 170 -10.47 12.05 14.10
C THR A 170 -10.21 13.10 13.03
N ALA A 171 -10.42 14.37 13.37
CA ALA A 171 -10.05 15.48 12.50
C ALA A 171 -8.54 15.74 12.62
N ILE A 172 -7.84 15.76 11.49
CA ILE A 172 -6.38 15.89 11.47
C ILE A 172 -5.91 17.12 10.69
N ASP A 173 -4.82 17.73 11.14
CA ASP A 173 -4.21 18.85 10.43
C ASP A 173 -3.63 18.39 9.08
N ARG A 174 -4.32 18.75 8.01
CA ARG A 174 -3.88 18.52 6.63
C ARG A 174 -2.47 19.01 6.37
N SER A 175 -2.03 20.12 7.00
CA SER A 175 -0.67 20.63 6.80
C SER A 175 0.39 19.73 7.41
N ALA A 176 0.09 19.11 8.54
CA ALA A 176 0.96 18.10 9.16
C ALA A 176 0.98 16.81 8.34
N VAL A 177 -0.16 16.36 7.82
CA VAL A 177 -0.22 15.23 6.87
C VAL A 177 0.61 15.55 5.61
N ALA A 178 0.43 16.74 5.04
CA ALA A 178 1.16 17.21 3.86
C ALA A 178 2.69 17.22 4.09
N HIS A 179 3.14 17.59 5.30
CA HIS A 179 4.54 17.52 5.69
C HIS A 179 5.09 16.09 5.62
N VAL A 180 4.34 15.12 6.15
CA VAL A 180 4.76 13.71 6.19
C VAL A 180 4.73 13.07 4.79
N VAL A 181 3.69 13.30 4.00
CA VAL A 181 3.61 12.72 2.64
C VAL A 181 4.58 13.37 1.65
N ALA A 182 5.04 14.60 1.93
CA ALA A 182 6.14 15.24 1.20
C ALA A 182 7.52 14.69 1.61
N HIS A 183 7.55 13.66 2.46
CA HIS A 183 8.75 12.96 2.92
C HIS A 183 9.76 13.90 3.59
N GLN A 184 9.26 14.94 4.27
CA GLN A 184 10.09 15.87 5.03
C GLN A 184 10.47 15.27 6.39
N PRO A 185 11.64 15.65 6.96
CA PRO A 185 12.05 15.13 8.27
C PRO A 185 10.96 15.32 9.32
N LEU A 186 10.61 14.24 10.03
CA LEU A 186 9.61 14.28 11.08
C LEU A 186 10.12 15.15 12.24
N THR A 187 9.27 16.03 12.74
CA THR A 187 9.57 16.93 13.86
C THR A 187 8.57 16.75 15.00
N GLU A 188 8.94 17.15 16.21
CA GLU A 188 8.02 17.13 17.35
C GLU A 188 6.77 17.99 17.10
N ALA A 189 6.91 19.15 16.45
CA ALA A 189 5.77 20.01 16.12
C ALA A 189 4.75 19.32 15.20
N VAL A 190 5.23 18.57 14.21
CA VAL A 190 4.37 17.79 13.29
C VAL A 190 3.70 16.65 14.05
N VAL A 191 4.44 15.89 14.87
CA VAL A 191 3.87 14.81 15.70
C VAL A 191 2.75 15.34 16.60
N ARG A 192 2.98 16.45 17.31
CA ARG A 192 1.97 17.05 18.21
C ARG A 192 0.75 17.62 17.48
N SER A 193 0.91 18.02 16.21
CA SER A 193 -0.22 18.46 15.38
C SER A 193 -1.08 17.28 14.90
N LEU A 194 -0.45 16.13 14.65
CA LEU A 194 -1.13 14.89 14.25
C LEU A 194 -1.83 14.19 15.43
N ASP A 195 -1.13 14.01 16.55
CA ASP A 195 -1.71 13.58 17.83
C ASP A 195 -1.01 14.31 19.00
N SER A 196 -1.77 15.14 19.71
CA SER A 196 -1.28 15.88 20.87
C SER A 196 -0.75 15.01 22.01
N ARG A 197 -1.13 13.73 22.07
CA ARG A 197 -0.69 12.76 23.09
C ARG A 197 0.59 12.03 22.68
N ALA A 198 0.91 11.98 21.38
CA ALA A 198 2.06 11.24 20.87
C ALA A 198 3.40 11.84 21.35
N SER A 199 4.37 10.95 21.60
CA SER A 199 5.71 11.32 22.06
C SER A 199 6.72 11.20 20.93
N PHE A 200 7.28 12.31 20.48
CA PHE A 200 8.31 12.32 19.45
C PHE A 200 9.55 11.50 19.86
N ALA A 201 9.93 11.56 21.15
CA ALA A 201 11.07 10.82 21.67
C ALA A 201 10.86 9.30 21.61
N GLU A 202 9.63 8.82 21.80
CA GLU A 202 9.29 7.40 21.72
C GLU A 202 9.17 6.93 20.26
N LEU A 203 8.71 7.79 19.36
CA LEU A 203 8.53 7.46 17.95
C LEU A 203 9.81 7.53 17.11
N ARG A 204 10.81 8.31 17.55
CA ARG A 204 11.99 8.63 16.72
C ARG A 204 12.70 7.40 16.18
N ASP A 205 13.02 6.45 17.05
CA ASP A 205 13.82 5.29 16.68
C ASP A 205 13.01 4.32 15.81
N ASP A 206 11.70 4.21 16.07
CA ASP A 206 10.76 3.43 15.27
C ASP A 206 10.60 4.02 13.87
N VAL A 207 10.40 5.34 13.74
CA VAL A 207 10.26 6.03 12.46
C VAL A 207 11.56 5.94 11.65
N ALA A 208 12.71 6.05 12.30
CA ALA A 208 14.01 5.88 11.64
C ALA A 208 14.19 4.43 11.13
N ALA A 209 13.69 3.42 11.86
CA ALA A 209 13.73 2.02 11.43
C ALA A 209 12.85 1.75 10.19
N LEU A 210 11.80 2.54 9.96
CA LEU A 210 10.99 2.49 8.73
C LEU A 210 11.71 3.12 7.52
N GLY A 211 12.91 3.69 7.71
CA GLY A 211 13.63 4.42 6.68
C GLY A 211 13.08 5.82 6.40
N TYR A 212 12.21 6.35 7.27
CA TYR A 212 11.64 7.69 7.12
C TYR A 212 12.56 8.75 7.77
N PRO A 213 12.75 9.94 7.16
CA PRO A 213 13.65 10.95 7.68
C PRO A 213 13.15 11.54 9.00
N VAL A 214 14.05 11.69 9.98
CA VAL A 214 13.74 12.32 11.27
C VAL A 214 14.67 13.51 11.50
N ALA A 215 14.12 14.63 11.98
CA ALA A 215 14.92 15.80 12.30
C ALA A 215 15.91 15.51 13.43
N ALA A 216 17.14 16.02 13.30
CA ALA A 216 18.10 16.01 14.39
C ALA A 216 17.57 16.89 15.53
N GLY A 217 17.51 16.32 16.73
CA GLY A 217 17.12 17.03 17.96
C GLY A 217 18.21 17.97 18.47
#